data_AF-A0AA48HK38-F1
#
_entry.id   AF-A0AA48HK38-F1
#
_cell.length_a   1.000
_cell.length_b   1.000
_cell.length_c   1.000
_cell.angle_alpha   90.00
_cell.angle_beta   90.00
_cell.angle_gamma   90.00
#
_symmetry.space_group_name_H-M   'P 1'
#
loop_
_entity.id
_entity.type
_entity.pdbx_description
1 polymer ?
#
loop_
_entity_poly.entity_id
_entity_poly.type
_entity_poly.pdbx_seq_one_letter_code
_entity_poly.pdbx_strand_id
1 'polypeptide(L)' 'MTPQLWIGIAGTVFALFFILNGMRLSKGPEGHAANAGRLHIVMAGTFLPIMWMVIMMGTL' A
#
# COMPACT_ATOMS: atom_id res chain seq x y z
N MET A 1 5.31 -22.60 6.05
CA MET A 1 5.04 -21.14 6.15
C MET A 1 3.56 -20.96 6.44
N THR A 2 3.21 -20.09 7.38
CA THR A 2 1.81 -19.85 7.75
C THR A 2 1.10 -19.05 6.63
N PRO A 3 -0.17 -19.34 6.27
CA PRO A 3 -0.92 -18.61 5.24
C PRO A 3 -0.91 -17.08 5.41
N GLN A 4 -0.87 -16.62 6.66
CA GLN A 4 -0.81 -15.21 7.06
C GLN A 4 0.44 -14.49 6.52
N LEU A 5 1.59 -15.18 6.52
CA LEU A 5 2.83 -14.61 6.00
C LEU A 5 2.74 -14.36 4.49
N TRP A 6 2.12 -15.28 3.74
CA TRP A 6 1.88 -15.11 2.31
C TRP A 6 0.89 -13.99 2.01
N ILE A 7 -0.14 -13.81 2.84
CA ILE A 7 -1.05 -12.66 2.75
C ILE A 7 -0.29 -11.35 2.94
N GLY A 8 0.62 -11.29 3.91
CA GLY A 8 1.46 -10.11 4.14
C GLY A 8 2.37 -9.78 2.96
N ILE A 9 2.99 -10.80 2.37
CA ILE A 9 3.83 -10.63 1.17
C ILE A 9 2.99 -10.13 -0.01
N ALA A 10 1.85 -10.77 -0.31
CA ALA A 10 0.97 -10.37 -1.39
C ALA A 10 0.45 -8.93 -1.19
N GLY A 11 -0.03 -8.61 0.02
CA GLY A 11 -0.48 -7.26 0.36
C GLY A 11 0.62 -6.21 0.24
N THR A 12 1.87 -6.58 0.56
CA THR A 12 3.04 -5.70 0.39
C THR A 12 3.28 -5.38 -1.08
N VAL A 13 3.25 -6.39 -1.96
CA VAL A 13 3.40 -6.19 -3.40
C VAL A 13 2.31 -5.28 -3.96
N PHE A 14 1.06 -5.50 -3.56
CA PHE A 14 -0.07 -4.65 -3.96
C PHE A 14 0.10 -3.20 -3.46
N ALA A 15 0.45 -3.00 -2.19
CA ALA A 15 0.65 -1.66 -1.63
C ALA A 15 1.78 -0.91 -2.37
N LEU A 16 2.90 -1.58 -2.66
CA LEU A 16 3.99 -1.01 -3.44
C LEU A 16 3.55 -0.61 -4.84
N PHE A 17 2.75 -1.44 -5.52
CA PHE A 17 2.20 -1.09 -6.83
C PHE A 17 1.35 0.20 -6.78
N PHE A 18 0.54 0.38 -5.74
CA PHE A 18 -0.23 1.61 -5.52
C PHE A 18 0.65 2.82 -5.24
N ILE A 19 1.72 2.66 -4.46
CA ILE A 19 2.69 3.74 -4.20
C ILE A 19 3.40 4.15 -5.50
N LEU A 20 3.91 3.18 -6.27
CA LEU A 20 4.58 3.44 -7.55
C LEU A 20 3.65 4.14 -8.55
N ASN A 21 2.40 3.67 -8.70
CA ASN A 21 1.42 4.32 -9.55
C ASN A 21 1.02 5.70 -9.04
N GLY A 22 0.85 5.85 -7.73
CA GLY A 22 0.55 7.12 -7.09
C GLY A 22 1.64 8.15 -7.36
N MET A 23 2.92 7.76 -7.23
CA MET A 23 4.07 8.61 -7.55
C MET A 23 4.15 9.00 -9.02
N ARG A 24 3.77 8.08 -9.93
CA ARG A 24 3.71 8.38 -11.36
C ARG A 24 2.62 9.43 -11.65
N LEU A 25 1.43 9.25 -11.07
CA LEU A 25 0.29 10.14 -11.27
C LEU A 25 0.46 11.50 -10.59
N SER A 26 1.10 11.55 -9.42
CA SER A 26 1.32 12.78 -8.67
C SER A 26 2.29 13.76 -9.35
N LYS A 27 3.10 13.28 -10.30
CA LYS A 27 4.03 14.07 -11.11
C LYS A 27 3.37 14.66 -12.37
N GLY A 28 2.14 14.27 -12.69
CA GLY A 28 1.38 14.83 -13.80
C GLY A 28 0.81 16.23 -13.48
N PRO A 29 0.11 16.85 -14.44
CA PRO A 29 -0.60 18.11 -14.23
C PRO A 29 -1.57 18.02 -13.05
N GLU A 30 -1.78 19.14 -12.36
CA GLU A 30 -2.74 19.19 -11.25
C GLU A 30 -4.17 18.86 -11.72
N GLY A 31 -4.89 18.07 -10.92
CA GLY A 31 -6.23 17.58 -11.26
C GLY A 31 -6.59 16.31 -10.50
N HIS A 32 -7.75 15.73 -10.81
CA HIS A 32 -8.28 14.56 -10.11
C HIS A 32 -7.31 13.38 -10.08
N ALA A 33 -6.61 13.11 -11.20
CA ALA A 33 -5.64 12.02 -11.28
C ALA A 33 -4.43 12.24 -10.36
N ALA A 34 -3.89 13.47 -10.30
CA ALA A 34 -2.77 13.78 -9.42
C ALA A 34 -3.17 13.71 -7.93
N ASN A 35 -4.37 14.19 -7.58
CA ASN A 35 -4.89 14.07 -6.22
C ASN A 35 -5.12 12.60 -5.82
N ALA A 36 -5.73 11.81 -6.71
CA ALA A 36 -5.88 10.37 -6.51
C ALA A 36 -4.51 9.70 -6.33
N GLY A 37 -3.50 10.08 -7.10
CA GLY A 37 -2.14 9.56 -6.93
C GLY A 37 -1.57 9.83 -5.54
N ARG A 38 -1.70 11.06 -5.03
CA ARG A 38 -1.26 11.43 -3.67
C ARG A 38 -2.00 10.64 -2.60
N LEU A 39 -3.32 10.48 -2.75
CA LEU A 39 -4.13 9.66 -1.83
C LEU A 39 -3.66 8.20 -1.81
N HIS A 40 -3.39 7.59 -2.96
CA HIS A 40 -2.90 6.22 -3.01
C HIS A 40 -1.54 6.06 -2.31
N ILE A 41 -0.63 7.03 -2.44
CA ILE A 41 0.65 7.02 -1.71
C ILE A 41 0.40 7.03 -0.19
N VAL A 42 -0.41 7.98 0.29
CA VAL A 42 -0.69 8.11 1.73
C VAL A 42 -1.39 6.87 2.26
N MET A 43 -2.46 6.42 1.60
CA MET A 43 -3.26 5.27 2.04
C MET A 43 -2.44 3.98 2.03
N ALA A 44 -1.68 3.72 0.97
CA ALA A 44 -0.82 2.52 0.90
C ALA A 44 0.33 2.59 1.92
N GLY A 45 0.90 3.78 2.14
CA GLY A 45 1.93 4.03 3.14
C GLY A 45 1.44 3.78 4.57
N THR A 46 0.20 4.14 4.90
CA THR A 46 -0.41 3.84 6.20
C THR A 46 -0.92 2.41 6.31
N PHE A 47 -1.43 1.84 5.22
CA PHE A 47 -1.95 0.48 5.18
C PHE A 47 -0.84 -0.56 5.45
N LEU A 48 0.34 -0.39 4.85
CA LEU A 48 1.43 -1.36 4.94
C LEU A 48 1.85 -1.71 6.40
N PRO A 49 2.19 -0.73 7.28
CA PRO A 49 2.56 -1.04 8.66
C PRO A 49 1.39 -1.60 9.47
N ILE A 50 0.16 -1.11 9.25
CA ILE A 50 -1.04 -1.60 9.94
C ILE A 50 -1.32 -3.07 9.58
N MET A 51 -1.22 -3.42 8.29
CA MET A 51 -1.39 -4.79 7.81
C MET A 51 -0.39 -5.73 8.48
N TRP A 52 0.89 -5.35 8.53
CA TRP A 52 1.91 -6.18 9.17
C TRP A 52 1.73 -6.28 10.69
N MET A 53 1.31 -5.21 11.36
CA MET A 53 0.93 -5.26 12.76
C MET A 53 -0.17 -6.29 13.02
N VAL A 54 -1.25 -6.27 12.21
CA VAL A 54 -2.36 -7.21 12.32
C VAL A 54 -1.91 -8.65 12.05
N ILE A 55 -1.07 -8.86 11.04
CA ILE A 55 -0.53 -10.20 10.73
C ILE A 55 0.28 -10.74 11.91
N MET A 56 1.21 -9.92 12.45
CA MET A 56 2.04 -10.33 13.58
C MET A 56 1.20 -10.65 14.82
N MET A 57 0.18 -9.83 15.12
CA MET A 57 -0.74 -10.07 16.24
C MET A 57 -1.63 -11.29 16.03
N GLY A 58 -2.08 -11.56 14.80
CA GLY A 58 -2.92 -12.71 14.45
C GLY A 58 -2.14 -14.02 14.27
N THR A 59 -0.81 -13.98 14.38
CA THR A 59 0.07 -15.15 14.39
C THR A 59 0.60 -15.54 15.77
N LEU A 60 0.27 -14.77 16.82
CA LEU A 60 0.48 -15.11 18.24
C LEU A 60 -0.68 -15.97 18.76
#